data_AF-A0A3B9DTB3-F1
#
_entry.id   AF-A0A3B9DTB3-F1
#
_cell.length_a   1.000
_cell.length_b   1.000
_cell.length_c   1.000
_cell.angle_alpha   90.00
_cell.angle_beta   90.00
_cell.angle_gamma   90.00
#
_symmetry.space_group_name_H-M   'P 1'
#
loop_
_entity.id
_entity.type
_entity.pdbx_description
1 polymer ?
#
loop_
_entity_poly.entity_id
_entity_poly.type
_entity_poly.pdbx_seq_one_letter_code
_entity_poly.pdbx_strand_id
1 'polypeptide(L)'
;MGRGKIITVRTTAFEPPDHMVREMYSGSVNMTSLWEYSLAPADEGCRVTLSGVTDIETGTFHSPIFRVMMVLGGGMKKGLDIQLDMVASTLETEAHGP
;
A
#
# COMPACT_ATOMS: atom_id res chain seq x y z
N MET A 1 18.96 4.48 -22.55
CA MET A 1 17.72 5.26 -22.32
C MET A 1 17.08 4.75 -21.03
N GLY A 2 17.09 5.56 -19.98
CA GLY A 2 16.58 5.13 -18.66
C GLY A 2 15.09 4.81 -18.73
N ARG A 3 14.70 3.64 -18.22
CA ARG A 3 13.28 3.28 -18.05
C ARG A 3 12.63 4.36 -17.19
N GLY A 4 11.72 5.14 -17.76
CA GLY A 4 10.92 6.10 -17.00
C GLY A 4 10.21 5.39 -15.84
N LYS A 5 9.96 6.11 -14.74
CA LYS A 5 9.23 5.55 -13.61
C LYS A 5 7.86 5.05 -14.10
N ILE A 6 7.65 3.74 -14.03
CA ILE A 6 6.39 3.09 -14.36
C ILE A 6 5.30 3.50 -13.35
N ILE A 7 5.72 3.87 -12.14
CA ILE A 7 4.84 4.23 -11.04
C ILE A 7 5.25 5.61 -10.51
N THR A 8 4.28 6.49 -10.39
CA THR A 8 4.39 7.77 -9.69
C THR A 8 3.55 7.70 -8.44
N VAL A 9 4.11 8.09 -7.29
CA VAL A 9 3.37 8.18 -6.02
C VAL A 9 3.52 9.60 -5.49
N ARG A 10 2.41 10.20 -5.07
CA ARG A 10 2.35 11.51 -4.42
C ARG A 10 1.64 11.42 -3.08
N THR A 11 2.06 12.21 -2.11
CA THR A 11 1.31 12.40 -0.86
C THR A 11 0.34 13.55 -1.07
N THR A 12 -0.94 13.34 -0.79
CA THR A 12 -2.01 14.33 -1.01
C THR A 12 -2.53 14.94 0.30
N ALA A 13 -2.43 14.21 1.41
CA ALA A 13 -2.67 14.73 2.75
C ALA A 13 -1.65 14.12 3.72
N PHE A 14 -1.22 14.90 4.72
CA PHE A 14 -0.28 14.44 5.73
C PHE A 14 -0.43 15.25 7.00
N GLU A 15 -0.84 14.58 8.08
CA GLU A 15 -0.99 15.14 9.43
C GLU A 15 -0.21 14.24 10.39
N PRO A 16 1.09 14.49 10.60
CA PRO A 16 1.91 13.62 11.44
C PRO A 16 1.57 13.76 12.93
N PRO A 17 1.60 12.64 13.70
CA PRO A 17 1.91 11.28 13.26
C PRO A 17 0.69 10.49 12.76
N ASP A 18 -0.50 11.07 12.85
CA ASP A 18 -1.76 10.34 12.90
C ASP A 18 -2.32 9.94 11.54
N HIS A 19 -2.01 10.68 10.47
CA HIS A 19 -2.69 10.50 9.19
C HIS A 19 -1.82 10.79 7.97
N MET A 20 -1.99 9.97 6.93
CA MET A 20 -1.38 10.18 5.62
C MET A 20 -2.26 9.63 4.51
N VAL A 21 -2.40 10.39 3.42
CA VAL A 21 -3.05 9.94 2.19
C VAL A 21 -2.06 10.01 1.03
N ARG A 22 -1.98 8.95 0.25
CA ARG A 22 -1.11 8.83 -0.91
C ARG A 22 -1.90 8.42 -2.13
N GLU A 23 -1.55 9.01 -3.26
CA GLU A 23 -2.07 8.62 -4.56
C GLU A 23 -0.95 8.07 -5.43
N MET A 24 -1.26 6.97 -6.11
CA MET A 24 -0.38 6.29 -7.01
C MET A 24 -0.99 6.25 -8.41
N TYR A 25 -0.14 6.49 -9.40
CA TYR A 25 -0.47 6.45 -10.82
C TYR A 25 0.52 5.53 -11.53
N SER A 26 0.01 4.64 -12.36
CA SER A 26 0.84 3.86 -13.27
C SER A 26 0.89 4.51 -14.66
N GLY A 27 2.09 4.58 -15.23
CA GLY A 27 2.31 5.02 -16.61
C GLY A 27 2.27 3.87 -17.64
N SER A 28 2.20 2.61 -17.19
CA SER A 28 2.15 1.43 -18.09
C SER A 28 0.74 0.86 -18.28
N VAL A 29 -0.13 1.08 -17.30
CA VAL A 29 -1.54 0.69 -17.31
C VAL A 29 -2.28 1.87 -16.72
N ASN A 30 -3.45 2.24 -17.26
CA ASN A 30 -4.27 3.25 -16.64
C ASN A 30 -4.84 2.71 -15.33
N MET A 31 -4.07 2.93 -14.27
CA MET A 31 -4.31 2.45 -12.92
C MET A 31 -4.00 3.58 -11.96
N THR A 32 -4.97 3.87 -11.11
CA THR A 32 -4.89 4.84 -10.04
C THR A 32 -5.19 4.15 -8.72
N SER A 33 -4.43 4.47 -7.69
CA SER A 33 -4.65 3.93 -6.35
C SER A 33 -4.61 5.05 -5.34
N LEU A 34 -5.58 5.07 -4.43
CA LEU A 34 -5.63 5.96 -3.28
C LEU A 34 -5.41 5.11 -2.03
N TRP A 35 -4.43 5.46 -1.22
CA TRP A 35 -4.10 4.78 0.04
C TRP A 35 -4.21 5.76 1.20
N GLU A 36 -4.93 5.36 2.23
CA GLU A 36 -5.08 6.11 3.46
C GLU A 36 -4.52 5.30 4.63
N TYR A 37 -3.68 5.97 5.42
CA TYR A 37 -3.04 5.45 6.61
C TYR A 37 -3.54 6.28 7.79
N SER A 38 -4.04 5.61 8.83
CA SER A 38 -4.38 6.27 10.09
C SER A 38 -3.86 5.51 11.30
N LEU A 39 -3.37 6.27 12.26
CA LEU A 39 -2.94 5.82 13.57
C LEU A 39 -3.90 6.40 14.61
N ALA A 40 -4.32 5.58 15.56
CA ALA A 40 -5.11 6.02 16.69
C ALA A 40 -4.66 5.31 17.97
N PRO A 41 -4.67 5.97 19.13
CA PRO A 41 -4.50 5.29 20.40
C PRO A 41 -5.51 4.16 20.56
N ALA A 42 -5.07 3.03 21.13
CA ALA A 42 -5.92 1.95 21.59
C ALA A 42 -5.68 1.71 23.09
N ASP A 43 -6.55 0.97 23.77
CA ASP A 43 -6.46 0.72 25.23
C ASP A 43 -5.05 0.25 25.64
N GLU A 44 -4.47 -0.66 24.85
CA GLU A 44 -3.06 -1.03 24.90
C GLU A 44 -2.43 -0.84 23.51
N GLY A 45 -1.62 0.21 23.35
CA GLY A 45 -0.82 0.44 22.15
C GLY A 45 -1.48 1.35 21.10
N CYS A 46 -1.38 0.97 19.83
CA CYS A 46 -1.79 1.78 18.69
C CYS A 46 -2.60 0.96 17.69
N ARG A 47 -3.75 1.47 17.28
CA ARG A 47 -4.50 0.94 16.16
C ARG A 47 -3.96 1.55 14.87
N VAL A 48 -3.49 0.68 13.99
CA VAL A 48 -3.05 1.02 12.65
C VAL A 48 -4.13 0.61 11.65
N THR A 49 -4.64 1.56 10.88
CA THR A 49 -5.61 1.28 9.81
C THR A 49 -4.99 1.65 8.47
N LEU A 50 -4.99 0.70 7.54
CA LEU A 50 -4.62 0.91 6.14
C LEU A 50 -5.86 0.62 5.30
N SER A 51 -6.31 1.61 4.54
CA SER A 51 -7.37 1.43 3.56
C SER A 51 -6.87 1.86 2.19
N GLY A 52 -7.43 1.25 1.14
CA GLY A 52 -7.03 1.59 -0.21
C GLY A 52 -8.07 1.22 -1.24
N VAL A 53 -8.23 2.10 -2.21
CA VAL A 53 -9.08 1.89 -3.38
C VAL A 53 -8.19 1.96 -4.61
N THR A 54 -8.31 0.98 -5.49
CA THR A 54 -7.54 0.94 -6.75
C THR A 54 -8.49 0.80 -7.91
N ASP A 55 -8.45 1.78 -8.80
CA ASP A 55 -9.18 1.78 -10.05
C ASP A 55 -8.22 1.42 -11.18
N ILE A 56 -8.66 0.51 -12.03
CA ILE A 56 -7.93 0.06 -13.21
C ILE A 56 -8.90 0.13 -14.38
N GLU A 57 -8.52 0.83 -15.45
CA GLU A 57 -9.40 1.06 -16.60
C GLU A 57 -9.90 -0.25 -17.25
N THR A 58 -11.10 -0.15 -17.83
CA THR A 58 -11.85 -1.23 -18.49
C THR A 58 -11.02 -1.98 -19.53
N GLY A 59 -11.06 -3.31 -19.45
CA GLY A 59 -10.29 -4.24 -20.29
C GLY A 59 -9.43 -5.19 -19.47
N THR A 60 -8.86 -4.68 -18.36
CA THR A 60 -8.00 -5.48 -17.46
C THR A 60 -8.79 -6.51 -16.67
N PHE A 61 -10.02 -6.18 -16.24
CA PHE A 61 -10.87 -7.13 -15.52
C PHE A 61 -11.26 -8.34 -16.37
N HIS A 62 -11.32 -8.24 -17.70
CA HIS A 62 -11.63 -9.38 -18.57
C HIS A 62 -10.43 -10.30 -18.80
N SER A 63 -9.23 -9.88 -18.38
CA SER A 63 -8.01 -10.68 -18.49
C SER A 63 -7.98 -11.76 -17.40
N PRO A 64 -7.99 -13.07 -17.76
CA PRO A 64 -7.96 -14.14 -16.78
C PRO A 64 -6.71 -14.11 -15.89
N ILE A 65 -5.56 -13.73 -16.44
CA ILE A 65 -4.31 -13.63 -15.68
C ILE A 65 -4.36 -12.52 -14.64
N PHE A 66 -5.03 -11.40 -14.93
CA PHE A 66 -5.24 -10.32 -13.96
C PHE A 66 -6.09 -10.78 -12.77
N ARG A 67 -7.21 -11.49 -13.04
CA ARG A 67 -8.06 -12.04 -11.97
C ARG A 67 -7.30 -13.03 -11.09
N VAL A 68 -6.52 -13.92 -11.71
CA VAL A 68 -5.68 -14.88 -10.96
C VAL A 68 -4.66 -14.14 -10.10
N MET A 69 -3.98 -13.12 -10.64
CA MET A 69 -3.01 -12.34 -9.85
C MET A 69 -3.65 -11.59 -8.67
N MET A 70 -4.85 -11.03 -8.85
CA MET A 70 -5.54 -10.29 -7.79
C MET A 70 -6.17 -11.22 -6.73
N VAL A 71 -6.78 -12.34 -7.15
CA VAL A 71 -7.52 -13.24 -6.25
C VAL A 71 -6.63 -14.32 -5.64
N LEU A 72 -5.76 -14.95 -6.43
CA LEU A 72 -4.93 -16.09 -6.00
C LEU A 72 -3.50 -15.67 -5.71
N GLY A 73 -2.94 -14.79 -6.55
CA GLY A 73 -1.60 -14.22 -6.33
C GLY A 73 -1.57 -13.24 -5.17
N GLY A 74 -2.73 -12.69 -4.78
CA GLY A 74 -2.87 -11.77 -3.65
C GLY A 74 -1.92 -10.57 -3.75
N GLY A 75 -1.67 -10.04 -4.94
CA GLY A 75 -0.58 -9.05 -5.16
C GLY A 75 -0.62 -7.87 -4.19
N MET A 76 -1.82 -7.32 -3.94
CA MET A 76 -2.03 -6.27 -2.93
C MET A 76 -1.80 -6.78 -1.51
N LYS A 77 -2.38 -7.94 -1.16
CA LYS A 77 -2.25 -8.57 0.15
C LYS A 77 -0.78 -8.84 0.48
N LYS A 78 -0.03 -9.46 -0.43
CA LYS A 78 1.39 -9.79 -0.23
C LYS A 78 2.25 -8.55 0.02
N GLY A 79 1.95 -7.43 -0.65
CA GLY A 79 2.61 -6.16 -0.37
C GLY A 79 2.36 -5.66 1.05
N LEU A 80 1.10 -5.73 1.51
CA LEU A 80 0.73 -5.35 2.87
C LEU A 80 1.34 -6.29 3.92
N ASP A 81 1.33 -7.60 3.68
CA ASP A 81 1.93 -8.60 4.58
C ASP A 81 3.43 -8.30 4.80
N ILE A 82 4.18 -8.04 3.73
CA ILE A 82 5.61 -7.69 3.80
C ILE A 82 5.82 -6.37 4.56
N GLN A 83 4.98 -5.36 4.32
CA GLN A 83 5.11 -4.07 4.97
C GLN A 83 4.86 -4.17 6.49
N LEU A 84 3.85 -4.94 6.90
CA LEU A 84 3.53 -5.13 8.31
C LEU A 84 4.58 -6.01 9.02
N ASP A 85 5.12 -7.01 8.34
CA ASP A 85 6.23 -7.83 8.84
C ASP A 85 7.49 -6.98 9.11
N MET A 86 7.82 -6.07 8.19
CA MET A 86 8.93 -5.12 8.37
C MET A 86 8.69 -4.19 9.58
N VAL A 87 7.47 -3.70 9.78
CA VAL A 87 7.13 -2.88 10.95
C VAL A 87 7.31 -3.70 12.23
N ALA A 88 6.79 -4.93 12.29
CA ALA A 88 6.93 -5.80 13.45
C ALA A 88 8.40 -6.08 13.77
N SER A 89 9.20 -6.48 12.77
CA SER A 89 10.63 -6.77 12.95
C SER A 89 11.43 -5.53 13.41
N THR A 90 11.09 -4.35 12.90
CA THR A 90 11.72 -3.10 13.32
C THR A 90 11.41 -2.80 14.78
N LEU A 91 10.14 -2.92 15.18
CA LEU A 91 9.72 -2.68 16.57
C LEU A 91 10.34 -3.70 17.53
N GLU A 92 10.48 -4.96 17.13
CA GLU A 92 11.15 -6.00 17.92
C GLU A 92 12.63 -5.66 18.15
N THR A 93 13.33 -5.20 17.10
CA THR A 93 14.73 -4.78 17.18
C THR A 93 14.91 -3.58 18.11
N GLU A 94 14.05 -2.56 17.98
CA GLU A 94 14.09 -1.37 18.84
C GLU A 94 13.77 -1.70 20.32
N ALA A 95 12.84 -2.63 20.56
CA ALA A 95 12.46 -3.02 21.92
C ALA A 95 13.54 -3.81 22.67
N HIS A 96 14.35 -4.59 21.95
CA HIS A 96 15.33 -5.51 22.56
C HIS A 96 16.80 -5.07 22.39
N GLY A 97 17.05 -4.03 21.58
CA GLY A 97 18.39 -3.57 21.23
C GLY A 97 19.10 -4.53 20.25
N PRO A 98 20.20 -4.08 19.61
CA PRO A 98 21.04 -4.95 18.78
C PRO A 98 21.82 -6.00 19.60
#